data_AF-A0A075ARV4-F1
#
_entry.id   AF-A0A075ARV4-F1
#
_cell.length_a   1.000
_cell.length_b   1.000
_cell.length_c   1.000
_cell.angle_alpha   90.00
_cell.angle_beta   90.00
_cell.angle_gamma   90.00
#
_symmetry.space_group_name_H-M   'P 1'
#
loop_
_entity.id
_entity.type
_entity.pdbx_description
1 polymer ?
#
loop_
_entity_poly.entity_id
_entity_poly.type
_entity_poly.pdbx_seq_one_letter_code
_entity_poly.pdbx_strand_id
1 'polypeptide(L)'
;MIPTYTQDKTEIIKQHIEDGSETINLSDMKLLTFPEELMTLKSELVCFLRNLEILDMSKNKICTIPKDIENLRHLKVPMLLNH
;
A
#
# COMPACT_ATOMS: atom_id res chain seq x y z
N MET A 1 -14.15 5.01 24.90
CA MET A 1 -13.35 5.84 23.97
C MET A 1 -12.97 4.94 22.81
N ILE A 2 -13.64 5.11 21.68
CA ILE A 2 -13.32 4.38 20.44
C ILE A 2 -12.23 5.19 19.72
N PRO A 3 -11.11 4.59 19.31
CA PRO A 3 -10.21 5.28 18.41
C PRO A 3 -10.96 5.50 17.11
N THR A 4 -11.27 6.76 16.80
CA THR A 4 -11.81 7.16 15.51
C THR A 4 -10.72 6.95 14.47
N TYR A 5 -10.67 5.74 13.91
CA TYR A 5 -9.85 5.41 12.76
C TYR A 5 -10.40 6.17 11.56
N THR A 6 -9.88 7.36 11.35
CA THR A 6 -9.90 7.97 10.03
C THR A 6 -8.99 7.08 9.19
N GLN A 7 -9.53 6.35 8.18
CA GLN A 7 -8.74 5.44 7.34
C GLN A 7 -7.74 6.24 6.51
N ASP A 8 -6.62 6.60 7.10
CA ASP A 8 -5.46 7.15 6.41
C ASP A 8 -4.65 5.98 5.84
N LYS A 9 -4.19 6.11 4.59
CA LYS A 9 -3.38 5.08 3.91
C LYS A 9 -2.14 4.71 4.74
N THR A 10 -1.61 5.68 5.50
CA THR A 10 -0.45 5.50 6.37
C THR A 10 -0.75 4.55 7.53
N GLU A 11 -1.94 4.62 8.12
CA GLU A 11 -2.34 3.73 9.21
C GLU A 11 -2.56 2.31 8.72
N ILE A 12 -3.10 2.14 7.51
CA ILE A 12 -3.26 0.81 6.88
C ILE A 12 -1.89 0.16 6.66
N ILE A 13 -0.92 0.93 6.16
CA ILE A 13 0.45 0.46 5.95
C ILE A 13 1.09 0.08 7.28
N LYS A 14 0.99 0.93 8.32
CA LYS A 14 1.48 0.62 9.67
C LYS A 14 0.84 -0.63 10.25
N GLN A 15 -0.47 -0.78 10.11
CA GLN A 15 -1.18 -1.94 10.62
C GLN A 15 -0.69 -3.23 9.96
N HIS A 16 -0.46 -3.21 8.65
CA HIS A 16 0.14 -4.34 7.92
C HIS A 16 1.52 -4.71 8.47
N ILE A 17 2.35 -3.72 8.82
CA ILE A 17 3.67 -3.97 9.41
C ILE A 17 3.54 -4.60 10.80
N GLU A 18 2.63 -4.10 11.62
CA GLU A 18 2.40 -4.59 12.97
C GLU A 18 1.82 -6.01 12.99
N ASP A 19 0.90 -6.30 12.06
CA ASP A 19 0.23 -7.60 11.88
C ASP A 19 1.11 -8.60 11.11
N GLY A 20 2.01 -8.11 10.26
CA GLY A 20 2.78 -8.93 9.33
C GLY A 20 1.95 -9.49 8.17
N SER A 21 0.80 -8.88 7.88
CA SER A 21 -0.11 -9.30 6.81
C SER A 21 0.60 -9.37 5.46
N GLU A 22 0.06 -10.09 4.49
CA GLU A 22 0.59 -10.14 3.12
C GLU A 22 -0.21 -9.24 2.18
N THR A 23 -1.26 -8.59 2.69
CA THR A 23 -2.21 -7.81 1.88
C THR A 23 -2.37 -6.40 2.43
N ILE A 24 -2.32 -5.40 1.55
CA ILE A 24 -2.67 -4.02 1.84
C ILE A 24 -3.86 -3.63 0.97
N ASN A 25 -4.93 -3.17 1.61
CA ASN A 25 -6.12 -2.67 0.92
C ASN A 25 -6.20 -1.15 1.05
N LEU A 26 -5.92 -0.46 -0.05
CA LEU A 26 -6.09 0.99 -0.22
C LEU A 26 -7.20 1.30 -1.21
N SER A 27 -8.14 0.37 -1.43
CA SER A 27 -9.25 0.59 -2.36
C SER A 27 -10.16 1.73 -1.90
N ASP A 28 -10.70 2.48 -2.86
CA ASP A 28 -11.69 3.55 -2.62
C ASP A 28 -11.20 4.70 -1.70
N MET A 29 -9.89 4.92 -1.64
CA MET A 29 -9.26 5.97 -0.82
C MET A 29 -9.13 7.33 -1.53
N LYS A 30 -9.71 7.47 -2.73
CA LYS A 30 -9.62 8.67 -3.59
C LYS A 30 -8.17 9.08 -3.90
N LEU A 31 -7.25 8.12 -3.97
CA LEU A 31 -5.85 8.36 -4.30
C LEU A 31 -5.73 8.87 -5.75
N LEU A 32 -5.00 9.95 -5.94
CA LEU A 32 -4.63 10.51 -7.25
C LEU A 32 -3.24 10.06 -7.70
N THR A 33 -2.40 9.67 -6.75
CA THR A 33 -1.02 9.25 -6.94
C THR A 33 -0.73 7.99 -6.15
N PHE A 34 0.29 7.26 -6.57
CA PHE A 34 0.79 6.12 -5.81
C PHE A 34 1.21 6.57 -4.38
N PRO A 35 0.98 5.75 -3.34
CA PRO A 35 1.44 6.05 -1.99
C PRO A 35 2.96 6.04 -1.93
N GLU A 36 3.60 7.21 -2.02
CA GLU A 36 5.05 7.33 -1.90
C GLU A 36 5.55 6.85 -0.53
N GLU A 37 4.68 6.74 0.48
CA GLU A 37 5.00 6.14 1.78
C GLU A 37 5.47 4.69 1.64
N LEU A 38 4.87 3.90 0.73
CA LEU A 38 5.33 2.53 0.43
C LEU A 38 6.77 2.49 -0.14
N MET A 39 7.23 3.60 -0.71
CA MET A 39 8.56 3.76 -1.32
C MET A 39 9.57 4.46 -0.39
N THR A 40 9.08 5.39 0.43
CA THR A 40 9.87 6.34 1.20
C THR A 40 10.19 5.83 2.60
N LEU A 41 9.45 4.84 3.09
CA LEU A 41 9.69 4.20 4.39
C LEU A 41 10.99 3.39 4.38
N LYS A 42 12.10 4.11 4.58
CA LYS A 42 13.47 3.61 4.59
C LYS A 42 13.71 2.67 5.76
N SER A 43 14.29 1.53 5.42
CA SER A 43 15.05 0.60 6.26
C SER A 43 14.30 -0.28 7.27
N GLU A 44 13.37 0.22 8.08
CA GLU A 44 12.65 -0.63 9.06
C GLU A 44 11.52 -1.44 8.43
N LEU A 45 10.89 -0.92 7.37
CA LEU A 45 9.65 -1.47 6.82
C LEU A 45 9.86 -2.17 5.48
N VAL A 46 11.01 -1.95 4.83
CA VAL A 46 11.43 -2.66 3.60
C VAL A 46 11.50 -4.17 3.83
N CYS A 47 11.80 -4.61 5.06
CA CYS A 47 11.77 -6.04 5.41
C CYS A 47 10.34 -6.60 5.49
N PHE A 48 9.35 -5.81 5.91
CA PHE A 48 7.96 -6.25 6.04
C PHE A 48 7.22 -6.18 4.71
N LEU A 49 7.50 -5.14 3.90
CA LEU A 49 7.00 -5.02 2.54
C LEU A 49 7.55 -6.11 1.59
N ARG A 50 8.56 -6.89 2.00
CA ARG A 50 8.96 -8.12 1.29
C ARG A 50 7.95 -9.26 1.41
N ASN A 51 7.05 -9.23 2.37
CA ASN A 51 5.97 -10.23 2.47
C ASN A 51 4.67 -9.72 1.84
N LEU A 52 4.64 -8.47 1.39
CA LEU A 52 3.49 -7.91 0.71
C LEU A 52 3.31 -8.61 -0.65
N GLU A 53 2.32 -9.49 -0.73
CA GLU A 53 1.93 -10.16 -1.96
C GLU A 53 0.86 -9.36 -2.72
N ILE A 54 -0.08 -8.73 -2.01
CA ILE A 54 -1.26 -8.10 -2.62
C ILE A 54 -1.37 -6.63 -2.19
N LEU A 55 -1.43 -5.73 -3.18
CA LEU A 55 -1.73 -4.31 -2.98
C LEU A 55 -2.97 -3.93 -3.79
N ASP A 56 -4.12 -3.84 -3.12
CA ASP A 56 -5.37 -3.41 -3.74
C ASP A 56 -5.46 -1.89 -3.71
N MET A 57 -5.41 -1.26 -4.88
CA MET A 57 -5.66 0.18 -5.06
C MET A 57 -6.83 0.41 -6.01
N SER A 58 -7.72 -0.58 -6.17
CA SER A 58 -8.92 -0.45 -7.00
C SER A 58 -9.79 0.72 -6.54
N LYS A 59 -10.60 1.27 -7.46
CA LYS A 59 -11.46 2.44 -7.19
C LYS A 59 -10.71 3.71 -6.77
N ASN A 60 -9.41 3.79 -7.02
CA ASN A 60 -8.67 5.05 -6.99
C ASN A 60 -8.50 5.62 -8.39
N LYS A 61 -8.04 6.88 -8.46
CA LYS A 61 -7.75 7.59 -9.72
C LYS A 61 -6.23 7.68 -9.95
N ILE A 62 -5.51 6.62 -9.60
CA ILE A 62 -4.05 6.56 -9.74
C ILE A 62 -3.74 6.35 -11.22
N CYS A 63 -3.23 7.40 -11.88
CA CYS A 63 -2.77 7.30 -13.27
C CYS A 63 -1.28 6.95 -13.38
N THR A 64 -0.52 7.09 -12.29
CA THR A 64 0.94 6.99 -12.30
C THR A 64 1.40 6.04 -11.21
N ILE A 65 2.06 4.96 -11.63
CA ILE A 65 2.79 4.04 -10.75
C ILE A 65 4.28 4.36 -10.90
N PRO A 66 5.05 4.53 -9.81
CA PRO A 66 6.47 4.84 -9.89
C PRO A 66 7.26 3.66 -10.45
N LYS A 67 8.34 3.94 -11.20
CA LYS A 67 9.25 2.89 -11.71
C LYS A 67 9.87 2.06 -10.59
N ASP A 68 10.13 2.71 -9.47
CA ASP A 68 10.74 2.09 -8.29
C ASP A 68 9.85 1.02 -7.64
N ILE A 69 8.59 0.83 -8.07
CA ILE A 69 7.70 -0.25 -7.59
C ILE A 69 8.35 -1.64 -7.69
N GLU A 70 9.30 -1.80 -8.62
CA GLU A 70 10.13 -3.00 -8.78
C GLU A 70 10.95 -3.37 -7.53
N ASN A 71 11.16 -2.44 -6.60
CA ASN A 71 11.78 -2.72 -5.31
C ASN A 71 10.90 -3.61 -4.40
N LEU A 72 9.59 -3.66 -4.64
CA LEU A 72 8.64 -4.57 -3.99
C LEU A 72 8.70 -5.95 -4.66
N ARG A 73 9.84 -6.65 -4.51
CA ARG A 73 10.18 -7.89 -5.24
C ARG A 73 9.20 -9.07 -5.08
N HIS A 74 8.40 -9.06 -4.02
CA HIS A 74 7.44 -10.13 -3.70
C HIS A 74 5.99 -9.74 -4.01
N LEU A 75 5.77 -8.53 -4.50
CA LEU A 75 4.44 -8.05 -4.84
C LEU A 75 3.92 -8.85 -6.05
N LYS A 76 3.02 -9.79 -5.78
CA LYS A 76 2.26 -10.54 -6.80
C LYS A 76 1.06 -9.69 -7.20
N VAL A 77 1.32 -8.72 -8.06
CA VAL A 77 0.37 -7.69 -8.49
C VAL A 77 -0.90 -8.28 -9.13
N PRO A 78 -2.10 -7.96 -8.60
CA PRO A 78 -3.17 -7.47 -9.45
C PRO A 78 -3.49 -6.03 -9.06
N MET A 79 -2.79 -5.08 -9.66
CA MET A 79 -3.22 -3.69 -9.74
C MET A 79 -4.45 -3.71 -10.63
N LEU A 80 -5.62 -3.88 -10.02
CA LEU A 80 -6.90 -3.71 -10.70
C LEU A 80 -7.09 -2.21 -10.96
N LEU A 81 -6.31 -1.71 -11.93
CA LEU A 81 -6.57 -0.45 -12.62
C LEU A 81 -7.89 -0.64 -13.34
N ASN A 82 -8.97 -0.15 -12.74
CA ASN A 82 -10.24 -0.08 -13.43
C ASN A 82 -10.06 0.84 -14.64
N HIS A 83 -10.47 0.30 -15.79
CA HIS A 83 -10.48 0.91 -17.12
C HIS A 83 -11.28 2.21 -17.18
#